data_AF-A0A1M6QLL5-F1
#
_entry.id   AF-A0A1M6QLL5-F1
#
_cell.length_a   1.000
_cell.length_b   1.000
_cell.length_c   1.000
_cell.angle_alpha   90.00
_cell.angle_beta   90.00
_cell.angle_gamma   90.00
#
_symmetry.space_group_name_H-M   'P 1'
#
loop_
_entity.id
_entity.type
_entity.pdbx_description
1 polymer ?
#
loop_
_entity_poly.entity_id
_entity_poly.type
_entity_poly.pdbx_seq_one_letter_code
_entity_poly.pdbx_strand_id
1 'polypeptide(L)'
;MLYDEIDDPGEMTPTELHGRYAAELSETISSVGIDEVVELTGLDRETVESIADGETADDLSLEDAAAILATEEGTPEKDAILLEVRDHLLMGMTTGLLDVDTLARDIDGDFEARAVQQKIEGRAPMSVEEYALVHHAIAQRNDR
;
A
#
# COMPACT_ATOMS: atom_id res chain seq x y z
N MET A 1 8.04 -5.77 -0.64
CA MET A 1 8.04 -4.30 -0.69
C MET A 1 6.61 -3.85 -0.96
N LEU A 2 6.31 -2.55 -1.00
CA LEU A 2 4.95 -2.05 -1.22
C LEU A 2 4.48 -2.36 -2.65
N TYR A 3 5.40 -2.23 -3.61
CA TYR A 3 5.14 -2.46 -5.04
C TYR A 3 5.88 -3.67 -5.63
N ASP A 4 6.83 -4.28 -4.92
CA ASP A 4 7.36 -5.61 -5.28
C ASP A 4 6.65 -6.72 -4.51
N GLU A 5 6.81 -7.95 -4.99
CA GLU A 5 6.30 -9.15 -4.34
C GLU A 5 6.72 -9.22 -2.86
N ILE A 6 5.73 -9.47 -1.99
CA ILE A 6 5.97 -9.86 -0.60
C ILE A 6 5.81 -11.37 -0.54
N ASP A 7 6.75 -12.05 0.12
CA ASP A 7 6.64 -13.48 0.37
C ASP A 7 5.47 -13.75 1.33
N ASP A 8 4.54 -14.60 0.89
CA ASP A 8 3.41 -15.16 1.66
C ASP A 8 2.58 -14.13 2.46
N PRO A 9 1.98 -13.10 1.82
CA PRO A 9 1.21 -12.06 2.51
C PRO A 9 -0.05 -12.62 3.20
N GLY A 10 -0.52 -13.81 2.82
CA GLY A 10 -1.64 -14.52 3.44
C GLY A 10 -1.32 -15.10 4.82
N GLU A 11 -0.05 -15.34 5.14
CA GLU A 11 0.39 -15.87 6.45
C GLU A 11 0.55 -14.77 7.53
N MET A 12 0.54 -13.50 7.12
CA MET A 12 0.65 -12.33 8.00
C MET A 12 -0.73 -11.80 8.37
N THR A 13 -0.82 -11.05 9.46
CA THR A 13 -2.00 -10.21 9.74
C THR A 13 -1.96 -8.91 8.93
N PRO A 14 -3.11 -8.26 8.66
CA PRO A 14 -3.11 -6.94 8.02
C PRO A 14 -2.24 -5.90 8.72
N THR A 15 -2.21 -5.91 10.06
CA THR A 15 -1.35 -5.02 10.86
C THR A 15 0.14 -5.32 10.65
N GLU A 16 0.54 -6.58 10.52
CA GLU A 16 1.93 -6.95 10.23
C GLU A 16 2.33 -6.54 8.80
N LEU A 17 1.43 -6.66 7.82
CA LEU A 17 1.65 -6.16 6.46
C LEU A 17 1.77 -4.64 6.43
N HIS A 18 0.85 -3.94 7.10
CA HIS A 18 0.92 -2.48 7.25
C HIS A 18 2.26 -2.04 7.86
N GLY A 19 2.68 -2.70 8.94
CA GLY A 19 3.98 -2.44 9.59
C GLY A 19 5.18 -2.68 8.67
N ARG A 20 5.11 -3.65 7.75
CA ARG A 20 6.16 -3.86 6.73
C ARG A 20 6.22 -2.71 5.73
N TYR A 21 5.08 -2.24 5.22
CA TYR A 21 5.05 -1.08 4.33
C TYR A 21 5.56 0.18 5.04
N ALA A 22 5.17 0.38 6.30
CA ALA A 22 5.65 1.49 7.11
C ALA A 22 7.18 1.45 7.32
N ALA A 23 7.73 0.27 7.59
CA ALA A 23 9.16 0.08 7.76
C ALA A 23 9.92 0.40 6.47
N GLU A 24 9.42 -0.04 5.32
CA GLU A 24 10.00 0.30 4.01
C GLU A 24 10.02 1.81 3.77
N LEU A 25 8.91 2.51 4.04
CA LEU A 25 8.85 3.97 3.91
C LEU A 25 9.84 4.67 4.85
N SER A 26 9.95 4.23 6.11
CA SER A 26 10.93 4.74 7.07
C SER A 26 12.38 4.52 6.61
N GLU A 27 12.67 3.36 6.03
CA GLU A 27 13.98 3.03 5.46
C GLU A 27 14.31 3.94 4.27
N THR A 28 13.37 4.14 3.34
CA THR A 28 13.53 5.07 2.21
C THR A 28 13.78 6.50 2.70
N ILE A 29 13.00 7.01 3.67
CA ILE A 29 13.21 8.36 4.22
C ILE A 29 14.56 8.47 4.92
N SER A 30 15.00 7.42 5.60
CA SER A 30 16.32 7.38 6.25
C SER A 30 17.47 7.38 5.23
N SER A 31 17.27 6.74 4.07
CA SER A 31 18.22 6.66 2.95
C SER A 31 18.35 8.00 2.23
N VAL A 32 17.23 8.62 1.88
CA VAL A 32 17.15 9.86 1.08
C VAL A 32 17.32 11.11 1.94
N GLY A 33 16.76 11.10 3.15
CA GLY A 33 16.74 12.22 4.09
C GLY A 33 15.43 13.02 4.06
N ILE A 34 14.96 13.44 5.23
CA ILE A 34 13.68 14.14 5.43
C ILE A 34 13.54 15.39 4.56
N ASP A 35 14.57 16.24 4.53
CA ASP A 35 14.52 17.52 3.79
C ASP A 35 14.32 17.30 2.28
N GLU A 36 15.02 16.31 1.73
CA GLU A 36 14.95 15.95 0.32
C GLU A 36 13.59 15.32 -0.01
N VAL A 37 13.09 14.40 0.83
CA VAL A 37 11.76 13.80 0.65
C VAL A 37 10.67 14.87 0.66
N VAL A 38 10.72 15.82 1.59
CA VAL A 38 9.77 16.94 1.66
C VAL A 38 9.84 17.78 0.38
N GLU A 39 11.05 18.10 -0.11
CA GLU A 39 11.23 18.89 -1.34
C GLU A 39 10.66 18.18 -2.57
N LEU A 40 10.96 16.89 -2.73
CA LEU A 40 10.58 16.12 -3.92
C LEU A 40 9.10 15.74 -3.94
N THR A 41 8.51 15.46 -2.78
CA THR A 41 7.11 15.00 -2.68
C THR A 41 6.11 16.13 -2.43
N GLY A 42 6.56 17.23 -1.83
CA GLY A 42 5.69 18.32 -1.37
C GLY A 42 4.86 17.97 -0.13
N LEU A 43 5.17 16.87 0.55
CA LEU A 43 4.49 16.45 1.78
C LEU A 43 4.84 17.36 2.96
N ASP A 44 3.94 17.40 3.95
CA ASP A 44 4.19 18.11 5.20
C ASP A 44 5.37 17.47 5.95
N ARG A 45 6.32 18.28 6.41
CA ARG A 45 7.51 17.82 7.14
C ARG A 45 7.16 16.96 8.35
N GLU A 46 6.12 17.35 9.10
CA GLU A 46 5.66 16.60 10.27
C GLU A 46 5.23 15.17 9.91
N THR A 47 4.57 14.99 8.76
CA THR A 47 4.20 13.67 8.24
C THR A 47 5.45 12.85 7.89
N VAL A 48 6.41 13.45 7.19
CA VAL A 48 7.66 12.76 6.81
C VAL A 48 8.49 12.38 8.05
N GLU A 49 8.58 13.27 9.04
CA GLU A 49 9.26 13.01 10.31
C GLU A 49 8.60 11.87 11.10
N SER A 50 7.26 11.86 11.19
CA SER A 50 6.51 10.78 11.85
C SER A 50 6.77 9.43 11.19
N ILE A 51 6.71 9.35 9.85
CA ILE A 51 6.99 8.11 9.10
C ILE A 51 8.45 7.68 9.31
N ALA A 52 9.41 8.63 9.32
CA ALA A 52 10.81 8.32 9.59
C ALA A 52 11.00 7.68 10.98
N ASP A 53 10.26 8.14 11.98
CA ASP A 53 10.26 7.58 13.34
C ASP A 53 9.50 6.24 13.46
N GLY A 54 8.97 5.72 12.33
CA GLY A 54 8.22 4.46 12.26
C GLY A 54 6.75 4.61 12.66
N GLU A 55 6.28 5.84 12.83
CA GLU A 55 4.88 6.17 13.05
C GLU A 55 4.21 6.39 11.70
N THR A 56 3.28 5.52 11.32
CA THR A 56 2.46 5.74 10.12
C THR A 56 1.14 6.34 10.54
N ALA A 57 0.73 7.42 9.89
CA ALA A 57 -0.66 7.86 9.97
C ALA A 57 -1.54 6.75 9.38
N ASP A 58 -2.60 6.36 10.09
CA ASP A 58 -3.57 5.37 9.61
C ASP A 58 -4.19 5.81 8.25
N ASP A 59 -4.27 7.12 8.04
CA ASP A 59 -4.80 7.75 6.82
C ASP A 59 -3.73 8.05 5.74
N LEU A 60 -2.49 7.56 5.88
CA LEU A 60 -1.46 7.79 4.86
C LEU A 60 -1.91 7.22 3.51
N SER A 61 -1.98 8.08 2.49
CA SER A 61 -2.45 7.65 1.18
C SER A 61 -1.39 6.78 0.47
N LEU A 62 -1.85 5.81 -0.34
CA LEU A 62 -0.96 5.05 -1.21
C LEU A 62 -0.22 5.95 -2.22
N GLU A 63 -0.81 7.08 -2.61
CA GLU A 63 -0.14 8.02 -3.51
C GLU A 63 1.03 8.71 -2.83
N ASP A 64 0.90 9.09 -1.56
CA ASP A 64 1.97 9.70 -0.78
C ASP A 64 3.06 8.67 -0.48
N ALA A 65 2.67 7.45 -0.11
CA ALA A 65 3.61 6.34 0.06
C ALA A 65 4.41 6.07 -1.23
N ALA A 66 3.75 6.00 -2.38
CA ALA A 66 4.41 5.84 -3.67
C ALA A 66 5.31 7.04 -4.02
N ALA A 67 4.92 8.26 -3.63
CA ALA A 67 5.74 9.45 -3.85
C ALA A 67 7.03 9.39 -3.04
N ILE A 68 6.96 8.93 -1.78
CA ILE A 68 8.14 8.73 -0.92
C ILE A 68 9.07 7.69 -1.54
N LEU A 69 8.55 6.52 -1.94
CA LEU A 69 9.37 5.45 -2.54
C LEU A 69 10.06 5.92 -3.83
N ALA A 70 9.38 6.73 -4.64
CA ALA A 70 9.92 7.30 -5.89
C ALA A 70 11.03 8.34 -5.68
N THR A 71 11.33 8.74 -4.43
CA THR A 71 12.45 9.66 -4.15
C THR A 71 13.81 8.96 -4.12
N GLU A 72 13.84 7.65 -3.90
CA GLU A 72 15.09 6.90 -3.85
C GLU A 72 15.66 6.63 -5.26
N GLU A 73 16.97 6.82 -5.43
CA GLU A 73 17.60 6.59 -6.73
C GLU A 73 17.47 5.13 -7.17
N GLY A 74 16.94 4.93 -8.39
CA GLY A 74 16.78 3.59 -8.98
C GLY A 74 15.42 2.94 -8.72
N THR A 75 14.51 3.60 -7.99
CA THR A 75 13.11 3.18 -7.89
C THR A 75 12.28 3.70 -9.07
N PRO A 76 11.16 3.05 -9.41
CA PRO A 76 10.25 3.56 -10.44
C PRO A 76 9.58 4.88 -10.02
N GLU A 77 9.11 5.65 -11.00
CA GLU A 77 8.32 6.85 -10.72
C GLU A 77 7.00 6.51 -10.00
N LYS A 78 6.47 7.46 -9.23
CA LYS A 78 5.23 7.32 -8.42
C LYS A 78 4.09 6.61 -9.18
N ASP A 79 3.81 7.05 -10.40
CA ASP A 79 2.69 6.52 -11.18
C ASP A 79 2.94 5.06 -11.62
N ALA A 80 4.19 4.67 -11.84
CA ALA A 80 4.55 3.28 -12.14
C ALA A 80 4.39 2.39 -10.89
N ILE A 81 4.82 2.87 -9.72
CA ILE A 81 4.61 2.18 -8.42
C ILE A 81 3.12 1.93 -8.18
N LEU A 82 2.27 2.95 -8.36
CA LEU A 82 0.82 2.82 -8.19
C LEU A 82 0.17 1.86 -9.20
N LEU A 83 0.68 1.82 -10.44
CA LEU A 83 0.20 0.87 -11.44
C LEU A 83 0.55 -0.56 -11.05
N GLU A 84 1.78 -0.81 -10.60
CA GLU A 84 2.24 -2.14 -10.18
C GLU A 84 1.44 -2.65 -8.99
N VAL A 85 1.24 -1.81 -7.97
CA VAL A 85 0.39 -2.11 -6.80
C VAL A 85 -1.01 -2.57 -7.23
N ARG A 86 -1.63 -1.85 -8.17
CA ARG A 86 -2.97 -2.20 -8.67
C ARG A 86 -2.97 -3.47 -9.50
N ASP A 87 -1.93 -3.67 -10.32
CA ASP A 87 -1.78 -4.89 -11.11
C ASP A 87 -1.65 -6.12 -10.21
N HIS A 88 -0.85 -6.05 -9.14
CA HIS A 88 -0.75 -7.10 -8.13
C HIS A 88 -2.08 -7.46 -7.50
N LEU A 89 -2.90 -6.47 -7.11
CA LEU A 89 -4.24 -6.73 -6.59
C LEU A 89 -5.13 -7.43 -7.64
N LEU A 90 -5.14 -6.94 -8.88
CA LEU A 90 -5.95 -7.51 -9.97
C LEU A 90 -5.50 -8.94 -10.33
N MET A 91 -4.20 -9.18 -10.40
CA MET A 91 -3.60 -10.49 -10.65
C MET A 91 -3.90 -11.47 -9.51
N GLY A 92 -3.81 -11.00 -8.26
CA GLY A 92 -4.18 -11.79 -7.09
C GLY A 92 -5.66 -12.17 -7.10
N MET A 93 -6.57 -11.24 -7.39
CA MET A 93 -8.01 -11.53 -7.51
C MET A 93 -8.31 -12.51 -8.65
N THR A 94 -7.64 -12.34 -9.80
CA THR A 94 -7.81 -13.23 -10.96
C THR A 94 -7.36 -14.65 -10.65
N THR A 95 -6.25 -14.79 -9.93
CA THR A 95 -5.68 -16.10 -9.53
C THR A 95 -6.61 -16.82 -8.55
N GLY A 96 -7.17 -16.10 -7.57
CA GLY A 96 -8.10 -16.64 -6.59
C GLY A 96 -9.54 -16.81 -7.07
N LEU A 97 -9.85 -16.41 -8.31
CA LEU A 97 -11.21 -16.29 -8.83
C LEU A 97 -12.12 -15.49 -7.88
N LEU A 98 -11.56 -14.44 -7.28
CA LEU A 98 -12.23 -13.64 -6.26
C LEU A 98 -13.05 -12.54 -6.91
N ASP A 99 -14.32 -12.39 -6.51
CA ASP A 99 -15.14 -11.24 -6.87
C ASP A 99 -15.08 -10.15 -5.78
N VAL A 100 -15.41 -8.92 -6.16
CA VAL A 100 -15.37 -7.75 -5.27
C VAL A 100 -16.36 -7.87 -4.11
N ASP A 101 -17.46 -8.60 -4.28
CA ASP A 101 -18.46 -8.82 -3.24
C ASP A 101 -17.96 -9.81 -2.18
N THR A 102 -17.19 -10.82 -2.56
CA THR A 102 -16.52 -11.73 -1.63
C THR A 102 -15.40 -11.00 -0.92
N LEU A 103 -14.56 -10.27 -1.64
CA LEU A 103 -13.47 -9.49 -1.05
C LEU A 103 -13.98 -8.49 -0.01
N ALA A 104 -15.03 -7.73 -0.33
CA ALA A 104 -15.64 -6.77 0.60
C ALA A 104 -16.32 -7.41 1.82
N ARG A 105 -16.67 -8.71 1.77
CA ARG A 105 -17.17 -9.44 2.94
C ARG A 105 -16.04 -9.96 3.83
N ASP A 106 -14.87 -10.19 3.26
CA ASP A 106 -13.71 -10.74 3.97
C ASP A 106 -12.89 -9.64 4.65
N ILE A 107 -12.84 -8.45 4.05
CA ILE A 107 -12.33 -7.24 4.70
C ILE A 107 -13.38 -6.79 5.72
N ASP A 108 -12.96 -6.54 6.96
CA ASP A 108 -13.86 -6.17 8.06
C ASP A 108 -14.81 -5.04 7.61
N GLY A 109 -16.11 -5.22 7.88
CA GLY A 109 -17.24 -4.83 7.01
C GLY A 109 -17.53 -3.34 6.75
N ASP A 110 -16.53 -2.46 6.81
CA ASP A 110 -16.65 -1.02 6.56
C ASP A 110 -16.55 -0.64 5.08
N PHE A 111 -16.17 -1.57 4.19
CA PHE A 111 -16.09 -1.31 2.75
C PHE A 111 -17.27 -1.86 1.96
N GLU A 112 -17.95 -0.97 1.22
CA GLU A 112 -18.87 -1.42 0.16
C GLU A 112 -18.08 -2.00 -1.02
N ALA A 113 -18.57 -3.08 -1.64
CA ALA A 113 -17.93 -3.75 -2.79
C ALA A 113 -17.57 -2.78 -3.93
N ARG A 114 -18.44 -1.79 -4.19
CA ARG A 114 -18.19 -0.76 -5.20
C ARG A 114 -17.04 0.19 -4.82
N ALA A 115 -16.86 0.47 -3.53
CA ALA A 115 -15.75 1.28 -3.05
C ALA A 115 -14.44 0.51 -3.22
N VAL A 116 -14.41 -0.78 -2.84
CA VAL A 116 -13.26 -1.67 -3.07
C VAL A 116 -12.89 -1.71 -4.55
N GLN A 117 -13.87 -1.93 -5.43
CA GLN A 117 -13.63 -1.96 -6.88
C GLN A 117 -13.00 -0.65 -7.38
N GLN A 118 -13.55 0.51 -6.98
CA GLN A 118 -13.01 1.80 -7.43
C GLN A 118 -11.58 2.02 -6.95
N LYS A 119 -11.25 1.62 -5.73
CA LYS A 119 -9.89 1.75 -5.20
C LYS A 119 -8.89 0.85 -5.96
N ILE A 120 -9.25 -0.42 -6.21
CA ILE A 120 -8.42 -1.37 -7.00
C ILE A 120 -8.22 -0.87 -8.43
N GLU A 121 -9.26 -0.32 -9.05
CA GLU A 121 -9.19 0.28 -10.40
C GLU A 121 -8.47 1.65 -10.42
N GLY A 122 -8.04 2.18 -9.27
CA GLY A 122 -7.41 3.49 -9.17
C GLY A 122 -8.33 4.69 -9.40
N ARG A 123 -9.64 4.49 -9.28
CA ARG A 123 -10.69 5.51 -9.44
C ARG A 123 -11.10 6.19 -8.13
N ALA A 124 -10.59 5.69 -7.00
CA ALA A 124 -10.73 6.29 -5.69
C ALA A 124 -9.41 6.18 -4.92
N PRO A 125 -9.08 7.14 -4.04
CA PRO A 125 -7.90 7.05 -3.20
C PRO A 125 -8.00 5.85 -2.25
N MET A 126 -6.85 5.26 -1.93
CA MET A 126 -6.72 4.14 -1.00
C MET A 126 -5.58 4.47 -0.01
N SER A 127 -5.76 4.21 1.27
CA SER A 127 -4.69 4.34 2.28
C SER A 127 -3.78 3.11 2.27
N VAL A 128 -2.60 3.22 2.89
CA VAL A 128 -1.69 2.09 3.07
C VAL A 128 -2.30 1.01 3.97
N GLU A 129 -3.12 1.39 4.96
CA GLU A 129 -3.86 0.45 5.80
C GLU A 129 -4.91 -0.32 5.00
N GLU A 130 -5.73 0.39 4.22
CA GLU A 130 -6.73 -0.21 3.33
C GLU A 130 -6.08 -1.16 2.32
N TYR A 131 -4.90 -0.78 1.81
CA TYR A 131 -4.13 -1.63 0.93
C TYR A 131 -3.67 -2.91 1.62
N ALA A 132 -3.14 -2.82 2.84
CA ALA A 132 -2.74 -4.00 3.62
C ALA A 132 -3.92 -4.94 3.88
N LEU A 133 -5.10 -4.41 4.19
CA LEU A 133 -6.33 -5.19 4.36
C LEU A 133 -6.73 -5.92 3.07
N VAL A 134 -6.77 -5.20 1.95
CA VAL A 134 -7.16 -5.77 0.64
C VAL A 134 -6.15 -6.81 0.17
N HIS A 135 -4.85 -6.51 0.26
CA HIS A 135 -3.78 -7.39 -0.15
C HIS A 135 -3.79 -8.68 0.68
N HIS A 136 -3.91 -8.56 2.01
CA HIS A 136 -4.03 -9.71 2.90
C HIS A 136 -5.22 -10.60 2.53
N ALA A 137 -6.41 -10.02 2.34
CA ALA A 137 -7.62 -10.78 2.06
C ALA A 137 -7.53 -11.56 0.74
N ILE A 138 -6.92 -10.97 -0.30
CA ILE A 138 -6.66 -11.63 -1.58
C ILE A 138 -5.65 -12.78 -1.38
N ALA A 139 -4.54 -12.53 -0.70
CA ALA A 139 -3.50 -13.54 -0.49
C ALA A 139 -4.02 -14.74 0.33
N GLN A 140 -4.70 -14.48 1.45
CA GLN A 140 -5.31 -15.52 2.27
C GLN A 140 -6.31 -16.39 1.48
N ARG A 141 -6.98 -15.83 0.48
CA ARG A 141 -7.88 -16.59 -0.41
C ARG A 141 -7.11 -17.46 -1.40
N ASN A 142 -5.98 -16.99 -1.91
CA ASN A 142 -5.14 -17.72 -2.87
C ASN A 142 -4.42 -18.92 -2.25
N ASP A 143 -4.16 -18.86 -0.94
CA ASP A 143 -3.48 -19.94 -0.19
C ASP A 143 -4.42 -21.10 0.23
N ARG A 144 -5.72 -21.04 -0.12
CA ARG A 144 -6.76 -21.98 0.33
C ARG A 144 -7.15 -23.07 -0.66
#